data_AF-A0A9E2XTN7-F1
#
_entry.id   AF-A0A9E2XTN7-F1
#
_cell.length_a   1.000
_cell.length_b   1.000
_cell.length_c   1.000
_cell.angle_alpha   90.00
_cell.angle_beta   90.00
_cell.angle_gamma   90.00
#
_symmetry.space_group_name_H-M   'P 1'
#
loop_
_entity.id
_entity.type
_entity.pdbx_description
1 polymer ?
#
loop_
_entity_poly.entity_id
_entity_poly.type
_entity_poly.pdbx_seq_one_letter_code
_entity_poly.pdbx_strand_id
1 'polypeptide(L)'
;MKSNEARKPSQDTAEAALPARLTSPARRRLLRGGLASAPALLALKSTPVMACNCKLPSGFSVSGNASRNQGKSCTSPGGTPSYWRPRYDASGCYTGTASCYKYENFSKYFTCGGYTDGNLDGCLGAGDADHRAMATACYLAACSNGGAYFPSCDTVKKIWNLGIIGSGYPVPGSSAIWKQADCLAYLKYLTGQA
;
A
#
# COMPACT_ATOMS: atom_id res chain seq x y z
N MET A 1 -68.07 -15.74 32.64
CA MET A 1 -69.13 -16.11 31.68
C MET A 1 -68.68 -15.71 30.29
N LYS A 2 -68.93 -16.59 29.32
CA LYS A 2 -68.44 -16.64 27.93
C LYS A 2 -69.07 -15.58 27.02
N SER A 3 -68.32 -15.23 25.95
CA SER A 3 -68.79 -14.97 24.56
C SER A 3 -69.54 -13.66 24.27
N ASN A 4 -69.48 -12.99 23.11
CA ASN A 4 -68.94 -13.24 21.75
C ASN A 4 -69.00 -11.89 20.98
N GLU A 5 -68.01 -11.53 20.14
CA GLU A 5 -67.96 -11.70 18.67
C GLU A 5 -68.71 -10.59 17.88
N ALA A 6 -68.03 -9.54 17.38
CA ALA A 6 -67.34 -9.40 16.07
C ALA A 6 -68.19 -8.82 14.93
N ARG A 7 -67.64 -7.81 14.22
CA ARG A 7 -67.25 -7.92 12.79
C ARG A 7 -66.72 -6.59 12.22
N LYS A 8 -65.66 -6.74 11.42
CA LYS A 8 -64.99 -5.81 10.49
C LYS A 8 -65.83 -5.67 9.19
N PRO A 9 -65.58 -4.71 8.26
CA PRO A 9 -64.39 -4.78 7.40
C PRO A 9 -63.75 -3.43 7.00
N SER A 10 -62.55 -3.56 6.43
CA SER A 10 -61.58 -2.56 5.97
C SER A 10 -61.92 -1.96 4.59
N GLN A 11 -61.29 -0.82 4.22
CA GLN A 11 -60.50 -0.69 2.97
C GLN A 11 -59.70 0.62 2.87
N ASP A 12 -58.51 0.51 2.28
CA ASP A 12 -57.45 1.49 2.04
C ASP A 12 -57.75 2.55 0.96
N THR A 13 -57.10 3.74 1.03
CA THR A 13 -55.89 4.11 0.23
C THR A 13 -55.75 5.63 0.03
N ALA A 14 -54.52 6.13 0.30
CA ALA A 14 -53.79 7.31 -0.23
C ALA A 14 -54.41 8.72 -0.24
N GLU A 15 -53.61 9.73 0.14
CA GLU A 15 -53.02 10.71 -0.80
C GLU A 15 -52.13 11.73 -0.03
N ALA A 16 -51.01 12.14 -0.63
CA ALA A 16 -50.04 13.08 -0.08
C ALA A 16 -50.30 14.51 -0.56
N ALA A 17 -50.24 15.53 0.31
CA ALA A 17 -49.96 16.93 -0.07
C ALA A 17 -49.82 17.90 1.14
N LEU A 18 -48.69 18.62 1.17
CA LEU A 18 -48.54 20.03 1.61
C LEU A 18 -48.94 20.94 0.41
N PRO A 19 -48.86 22.30 0.44
CA PRO A 19 -49.15 23.37 1.41
C PRO A 19 -49.93 24.58 0.77
N ALA A 20 -50.29 25.62 1.55
CA ALA A 20 -50.40 27.08 1.21
C ALA A 20 -51.50 27.74 2.06
N ARG A 21 -51.52 29.02 2.46
CA ARG A 21 -50.67 30.24 2.51
C ARG A 21 -51.50 31.23 3.35
N LEU A 22 -50.90 32.24 4.01
CA LEU A 22 -51.38 33.63 4.04
C LEU A 22 -50.35 34.55 4.77
N THR A 23 -50.00 35.64 4.10
CA THR A 23 -49.14 36.79 4.44
C THR A 23 -49.88 37.79 5.35
N SER A 24 -49.35 38.53 6.35
CA SER A 24 -48.31 39.60 6.42
C SER A 24 -48.49 40.35 7.79
N PRO A 25 -47.75 41.42 8.22
CA PRO A 25 -46.34 41.83 8.14
C PRO A 25 -45.70 42.24 9.52
N ALA A 26 -44.39 42.53 9.49
CA ALA A 26 -43.62 43.49 10.33
C ALA A 26 -42.58 42.96 11.36
N ARG A 27 -41.32 43.15 10.93
CA ARG A 27 -40.11 43.50 11.72
C ARG A 27 -39.43 42.44 12.60
N ARG A 28 -38.46 41.77 11.95
CA ARG A 28 -37.15 41.31 12.47
C ARG A 28 -36.84 41.71 13.92
N ARG A 29 -36.93 40.75 14.84
CA ARG A 29 -36.07 40.71 16.02
C ARG A 29 -35.52 39.29 16.17
N LEU A 30 -34.20 39.20 15.98
CA LEU A 30 -33.37 38.03 16.16
C LEU A 30 -33.50 37.53 17.61
N LEU A 31 -34.39 36.57 17.86
CA LEU A 31 -34.27 35.73 19.04
C LEU A 31 -33.31 34.60 18.67
N ARG A 32 -32.02 34.91 18.89
CA ARG A 32 -30.91 33.96 19.01
C ARG A 32 -31.24 32.96 20.13
N GLY A 33 -32.04 31.94 19.82
CA GLY A 33 -32.07 30.68 20.55
C GLY A 33 -30.93 29.80 20.03
N GLY A 34 -30.11 29.28 20.94
CA GLY A 34 -29.13 28.24 20.63
C GLY A 34 -27.67 28.65 20.80
N LEU A 35 -27.19 28.72 22.05
CA LEU A 35 -25.82 28.28 22.32
C LEU A 35 -25.91 26.80 22.67
N ALA A 36 -25.95 26.00 21.61
CA ALA A 36 -25.65 24.59 21.67
C ALA A 36 -24.29 24.41 22.33
N SER A 37 -24.20 23.44 23.24
CA SER A 37 -22.95 22.87 23.72
C SER A 37 -22.07 22.53 22.52
N ALA A 38 -21.08 23.38 22.24
CA ALA A 38 -20.12 23.12 21.20
C ALA A 38 -19.39 21.82 21.55
N PRO A 39 -19.44 20.75 20.72
CA PRO A 39 -18.47 19.70 20.86
C PRO A 39 -17.12 20.37 20.62
N ALA A 40 -16.26 20.40 21.63
CA ALA A 40 -14.86 20.69 21.43
C ALA A 40 -14.34 19.61 20.48
N LEU A 41 -14.38 19.89 19.19
CA LEU A 41 -13.65 19.15 18.18
C LEU A 41 -12.18 19.34 18.54
N LEU A 42 -11.66 18.42 19.36
CA LEU A 42 -10.23 18.17 19.51
C LEU A 42 -9.74 17.82 18.12
N ALA A 43 -9.40 18.85 17.35
CA ALA A 43 -8.56 18.72 16.18
C ALA A 43 -7.20 18.28 16.70
N LEU A 44 -7.06 16.97 16.93
CA LEU A 44 -5.78 16.34 17.08
C LEU A 44 -5.08 16.62 15.76
N LYS A 45 -4.28 17.68 15.73
CA LYS A 45 -3.35 17.94 14.64
C LYS A 45 -2.33 16.84 14.72
N SER A 46 -2.68 15.66 14.22
CA SER A 46 -1.72 14.69 13.76
C SER A 46 -0.97 15.45 12.69
N THR A 47 0.17 16.04 13.04
CA THR A 47 1.24 16.15 12.06
C THR A 47 1.44 14.71 11.64
N PRO A 48 1.04 14.29 10.42
CA PRO A 48 1.61 13.06 9.92
C PRO A 48 3.09 13.37 9.98
N VAL A 49 3.81 12.67 10.86
CA VAL A 49 5.25 12.57 10.68
C VAL A 49 5.32 12.07 9.27
N MET A 50 5.71 12.96 8.35
CA MET A 50 6.16 12.61 7.02
C MET A 50 7.41 11.80 7.28
N ALA A 51 7.20 10.57 7.73
CA ALA A 51 8.17 9.52 7.81
C ALA A 51 8.45 9.28 6.33
N CYS A 52 9.47 9.97 5.84
CA CYS A 52 10.03 9.86 4.50
C CYS A 52 10.65 8.48 4.29
N ASN A 53 9.92 7.43 4.65
CA ASN A 53 10.36 6.05 4.73
C ASN A 53 9.61 5.25 3.67
N CYS A 54 10.27 4.24 3.10
CA CYS A 54 9.57 3.31 2.21
C CYS A 54 8.41 2.67 2.98
N LYS A 55 7.22 2.63 2.35
CA LYS A 55 6.10 1.87 2.92
C LYS A 55 6.51 0.40 3.02
N LEU A 56 6.42 -0.16 4.22
CA LEU A 56 6.49 -1.61 4.43
C LEU A 56 5.27 -2.30 3.81
N PRO A 57 5.30 -3.62 3.55
CA PRO A 57 4.21 -4.31 2.87
C PRO A 57 2.83 -4.12 3.52
N SER A 58 2.79 -4.13 4.85
CA SER A 58 1.57 -3.84 5.63
C SER A 58 1.01 -2.44 5.34
N GLY A 59 1.87 -1.42 5.28
CA GLY A 59 1.51 -0.04 4.98
C GLY A 59 1.13 0.19 3.51
N PHE A 60 1.65 -0.63 2.59
CA PHE A 60 1.26 -0.60 1.17
C PHE A 60 -0.15 -1.14 0.95
N SER A 61 -0.56 -2.17 1.70
CA SER A 61 -1.91 -2.75 1.62
C SER A 61 -2.98 -1.99 2.41
N VAL A 62 -2.64 -1.48 3.60
CA VAL A 62 -3.63 -0.84 4.50
C VAL A 62 -3.90 0.62 4.12
N SER A 63 -2.95 1.30 3.45
CA SER A 63 -3.23 2.62 2.87
C SER A 63 -4.05 2.42 1.58
N GLY A 64 -5.36 2.22 1.71
CA GLY A 64 -6.27 2.03 0.60
C GLY A 64 -6.08 3.13 -0.44
N ASN A 65 -5.37 2.83 -1.53
CA ASN A 65 -5.26 3.60 -2.76
C ASN A 65 -5.19 5.15 -2.60
N ALA A 66 -4.55 5.69 -1.56
CA ALA A 66 -4.55 7.12 -1.30
C ALA A 66 -3.58 7.81 -2.28
N SER A 67 -4.12 8.11 -3.46
CA SER A 67 -3.51 8.68 -4.66
C SER A 67 -2.48 7.76 -5.30
N ARG A 68 -2.68 7.45 -6.59
CA ARG A 68 -1.61 7.08 -7.53
C ARG A 68 -0.32 7.74 -7.06
N ASN A 69 0.73 6.97 -6.77
CA ASN A 69 2.05 7.54 -6.52
C ASN A 69 2.31 8.49 -7.70
N GLN A 70 2.19 9.80 -7.49
CA GLN A 70 2.31 10.80 -8.56
C GLN A 70 3.78 10.91 -8.94
N GLY A 71 4.37 9.81 -9.41
CA GLY A 71 5.81 9.63 -9.55
C GLY A 71 6.61 9.66 -8.24
N LYS A 72 5.98 9.71 -7.06
CA LYS A 72 6.70 9.72 -5.78
C LYS A 72 7.00 8.31 -5.30
N SER A 73 8.11 7.79 -5.80
CA SER A 73 8.85 6.66 -5.24
C SER A 73 9.17 6.88 -3.76
N CYS A 74 9.61 5.83 -3.06
CA CYS A 74 10.26 5.96 -1.76
C CYS A 74 11.17 7.21 -1.71
N THR A 75 11.15 7.99 -0.63
CA THR A 75 11.99 9.20 -0.51
C THR A 75 13.48 8.89 -0.66
N SER A 76 13.89 7.68 -0.25
CA SER A 76 15.18 7.09 -0.60
C SER A 76 14.92 5.74 -1.28
N PRO A 77 14.79 5.70 -2.62
CA PRO A 77 14.60 4.45 -3.33
C PRO A 77 15.86 3.58 -3.20
N GLY A 78 15.67 2.27 -3.20
CA GLY A 78 16.75 1.29 -3.07
C GLY A 78 17.76 1.29 -4.23
N GLY A 79 17.52 2.07 -5.28
CA GLY A 79 18.30 2.09 -6.52
C GLY A 79 17.77 1.08 -7.54
N THR A 80 17.88 1.43 -8.81
CA THR A 80 17.51 0.56 -9.94
C THR A 80 18.58 -0.50 -10.21
N PRO A 81 18.30 -1.54 -11.01
CA PRO A 81 19.33 -2.50 -11.42
C PRO A 81 20.57 -1.84 -12.04
N SER A 82 20.33 -0.82 -12.88
CA SER A 82 21.39 0.00 -13.49
C SER A 82 22.25 0.77 -12.46
N TYR A 83 21.67 1.14 -11.31
CA TYR A 83 22.40 1.78 -10.20
C TYR A 83 23.36 0.81 -9.49
N TRP A 84 22.93 -0.44 -9.29
CA TRP A 84 23.71 -1.44 -8.56
C TRP A 84 24.82 -2.08 -9.39
N ARG A 85 24.59 -2.28 -10.69
CA ARG A 85 25.55 -2.97 -11.57
C ARG A 85 26.99 -2.46 -11.46
N PRO A 86 27.29 -1.14 -11.48
CA PRO A 86 28.68 -0.67 -11.36
C PRO A 86 29.19 -0.53 -9.91
N ARG A 87 28.38 -0.83 -8.88
CA ARG A 87 28.71 -0.52 -7.47
C ARG A 87 29.22 -1.72 -6.71
N TYR A 88 30.42 -2.18 -7.08
CA TYR A 88 31.13 -3.24 -6.37
C TYR A 88 32.60 -2.85 -6.14
N ASP A 89 33.20 -3.44 -5.12
CA ASP A 89 34.62 -3.25 -4.81
C ASP A 89 35.54 -4.16 -5.65
N ALA A 90 36.86 -4.07 -5.43
CA ALA A 90 37.83 -4.90 -6.15
C ALA A 90 37.65 -6.42 -5.93
N SER A 91 37.02 -6.84 -4.83
CA SER A 91 36.67 -8.24 -4.56
C SER A 91 35.38 -8.68 -5.26
N GLY A 92 34.65 -7.75 -5.86
CA GLY A 92 33.36 -8.00 -6.50
C GLY A 92 32.18 -8.01 -5.51
N CYS A 93 32.37 -7.53 -4.29
CA CYS A 93 31.30 -7.35 -3.31
C CYS A 93 30.55 -6.05 -3.59
N TYR A 94 29.22 -6.10 -3.61
CA TYR A 94 28.41 -4.89 -3.82
C TYR A 94 28.56 -3.93 -2.63
N THR A 95 28.79 -2.67 -2.93
CA THR A 95 29.06 -1.63 -1.92
C THR A 95 27.92 -1.55 -0.90
N GLY A 96 28.25 -1.62 0.38
CA GLY A 96 27.29 -1.52 1.48
C GLY A 96 26.57 -2.82 1.85
N THR A 97 26.77 -3.93 1.13
CA THR A 97 26.01 -5.18 1.37
C THR A 97 26.75 -6.25 2.19
N ALA A 98 28.03 -6.04 2.49
CA ALA A 98 28.95 -6.89 3.28
C ALA A 98 29.09 -8.38 2.87
N SER A 99 28.16 -8.96 2.09
CA SER A 99 28.06 -10.39 1.83
C SER A 99 27.26 -10.72 0.55
N CYS A 100 27.20 -9.80 -0.41
CA CYS A 100 26.60 -10.05 -1.72
C CYS A 100 27.65 -9.79 -2.80
N TYR A 101 27.98 -10.82 -3.57
CA TYR A 101 29.04 -10.78 -4.57
C TYR A 101 28.48 -10.93 -5.98
N LYS A 102 29.07 -10.22 -6.94
CA LYS A 102 28.58 -10.15 -8.32
C LYS A 102 28.54 -11.50 -9.06
N TYR A 103 29.40 -12.44 -8.67
CA TYR A 103 29.53 -13.77 -9.25
C TYR A 103 28.64 -14.84 -8.58
N GLU A 104 27.94 -14.50 -7.49
CA GLU A 104 27.02 -15.44 -6.86
C GLU A 104 25.79 -15.65 -7.74
N ASN A 105 25.30 -16.88 -7.76
CA ASN A 105 24.11 -17.22 -8.52
C ASN A 105 22.85 -16.64 -7.86
N PHE A 106 21.90 -16.22 -8.69
CA PHE A 106 20.58 -15.77 -8.29
C PHE A 106 19.87 -16.83 -7.43
N SER A 107 20.02 -18.10 -7.80
CA SER A 107 19.51 -19.26 -7.05
C SER A 107 19.95 -19.34 -5.59
N LYS A 108 21.08 -18.71 -5.21
CA LYS A 108 21.53 -18.63 -3.81
C LYS A 108 20.55 -17.86 -2.92
N TYR A 109 19.87 -16.87 -3.48
CA TYR A 109 19.00 -15.95 -2.74
C TYR A 109 17.52 -16.15 -3.06
N PHE A 110 17.21 -16.59 -4.28
CA PHE A 110 15.87 -16.60 -4.84
C PHE A 110 15.60 -17.90 -5.58
N THR A 111 14.36 -18.39 -5.52
CA THR A 111 13.93 -19.50 -6.37
C THR A 111 13.81 -19.04 -7.82
N CYS A 112 14.41 -19.78 -8.76
CA CYS A 112 14.40 -19.40 -10.16
C CYS A 112 13.04 -19.55 -10.83
N GLY A 113 12.19 -20.51 -10.43
CA GLY A 113 10.75 -20.53 -10.78
C GLY A 113 10.38 -20.36 -12.26
N GLY A 114 11.22 -20.87 -13.17
CA GLY A 114 11.04 -20.73 -14.63
C GLY A 114 11.92 -19.66 -15.29
N TYR A 115 12.58 -18.81 -14.51
CA TYR A 115 13.64 -17.92 -15.01
C TYR A 115 14.98 -18.68 -15.10
N THR A 116 15.81 -18.31 -16.07
CA THR A 116 17.17 -18.86 -16.19
C THR A 116 18.00 -18.47 -14.97
N ASP A 117 18.73 -19.42 -14.39
CA ASP A 117 19.69 -19.09 -13.34
C ASP A 117 20.90 -18.37 -13.96
N GLY A 118 21.48 -17.45 -13.20
CA GLY A 118 22.59 -16.63 -13.64
C GLY A 118 23.22 -15.94 -12.43
N ASN A 119 24.42 -15.39 -12.62
CA ASN A 119 25.05 -14.61 -11.56
C ASN A 119 24.31 -13.28 -11.34
N LEU A 120 24.49 -12.67 -10.15
CA LEU A 120 23.84 -11.41 -9.80
C LEU A 120 24.17 -10.29 -10.80
N ASP A 121 25.40 -10.24 -11.31
CA ASP A 121 25.79 -9.26 -12.34
C ASP A 121 25.02 -9.44 -13.65
N GLY A 122 24.87 -10.68 -14.12
CA GLY A 122 24.10 -11.02 -15.31
C GLY A 122 22.61 -10.72 -15.13
N CYS A 123 22.06 -10.97 -13.93
CA CYS A 123 20.69 -10.57 -13.61
C CYS A 123 20.52 -9.06 -13.65
N LEU A 124 21.43 -8.27 -13.06
CA LEU A 124 21.38 -6.80 -13.15
C LEU A 124 21.63 -6.29 -14.57
N GLY A 125 22.44 -7.00 -15.36
CA GLY A 125 22.75 -6.71 -16.75
C GLY A 125 21.58 -6.87 -17.71
N ALA A 126 20.58 -7.68 -17.35
CA ALA A 126 19.32 -7.81 -18.09
C ALA A 126 18.49 -6.50 -18.08
N GLY A 127 18.78 -5.60 -17.14
CA GLY A 127 18.25 -4.24 -17.10
C GLY A 127 16.93 -4.09 -16.35
N ASP A 128 16.45 -2.86 -16.32
CA ASP A 128 15.38 -2.38 -15.45
C ASP A 128 13.99 -2.99 -15.74
N ALA A 129 13.81 -3.65 -16.88
CA ALA A 129 12.57 -4.33 -17.26
C ALA A 129 12.51 -5.80 -16.79
N ASP A 130 13.66 -6.42 -16.46
CA ASP A 130 13.70 -7.82 -16.03
C ASP A 130 13.28 -7.93 -14.56
N HIS A 131 12.36 -8.86 -14.28
CA HIS A 131 11.86 -9.12 -12.92
C HIS A 131 12.97 -9.55 -11.96
N ARG A 132 13.92 -10.38 -12.41
CA ARG A 132 15.06 -10.81 -11.60
C ARG A 132 15.97 -9.63 -11.28
N ALA A 133 16.24 -8.78 -12.27
CA ALA A 133 17.06 -7.59 -12.09
C ALA A 133 16.47 -6.69 -10.98
N MET A 134 15.16 -6.44 -11.04
CA MET A 134 14.44 -5.67 -10.02
C MET A 134 14.50 -6.32 -8.63
N ALA A 135 14.31 -7.64 -8.55
CA ALA A 135 14.38 -8.37 -7.30
C ALA A 135 15.79 -8.35 -6.69
N THR A 136 16.83 -8.53 -7.51
CA THR A 136 18.23 -8.41 -7.10
C THR A 136 18.53 -6.99 -6.62
N ALA A 137 18.10 -5.96 -7.34
CA ALA A 137 18.28 -4.57 -6.91
C ALA A 137 17.62 -4.29 -5.56
N CYS A 138 16.37 -4.75 -5.37
CA CYS A 138 15.68 -4.63 -4.08
C CYS A 138 16.40 -5.40 -2.96
N TYR A 139 16.99 -6.56 -3.27
CA TYR A 139 17.75 -7.34 -2.31
C TYR A 139 19.02 -6.65 -1.86
N LEU A 140 19.80 -6.12 -2.81
CA LEU A 140 21.02 -5.37 -2.52
C LEU A 140 20.71 -4.11 -1.71
N ALA A 141 19.62 -3.41 -2.05
CA ALA A 141 19.10 -2.30 -1.26
C ALA A 141 18.73 -2.71 0.17
N ALA A 142 18.04 -3.85 0.32
CA ALA A 142 17.70 -4.40 1.63
C ALA A 142 18.92 -4.81 2.44
N CYS A 143 19.99 -5.27 1.79
CA CYS A 143 21.18 -5.67 2.51
C CYS A 143 22.10 -4.47 2.83
N SER A 144 21.98 -3.37 2.08
CA SER A 144 22.64 -2.10 2.42
C SER A 144 21.89 -1.25 3.44
N ASN A 145 20.56 -1.21 3.39
CA ASN A 145 19.73 -0.26 4.15
C ASN A 145 18.55 -0.93 4.90
N GLY A 146 18.53 -2.26 4.97
CA GLY A 146 17.42 -3.01 5.57
C GLY A 146 17.22 -2.72 7.04
N GLY A 147 15.96 -2.66 7.47
CA GLY A 147 15.61 -2.40 8.86
C GLY A 147 14.29 -1.63 8.97
N ALA A 148 14.29 -0.55 9.75
CA ALA A 148 13.09 0.24 10.04
C ALA A 148 12.52 0.98 8.81
N TYR A 149 13.35 1.23 7.79
CA TYR A 149 13.03 2.16 6.70
C TYR A 149 12.97 1.51 5.31
N PHE A 150 13.47 0.28 5.18
CA PHE A 150 13.44 -0.52 3.96
C PHE A 150 13.17 -1.99 4.36
N PRO A 151 12.38 -2.76 3.58
CA PRO A 151 12.11 -4.15 3.89
C PRO A 151 13.40 -4.96 4.08
N SER A 152 13.40 -5.89 5.03
CA SER A 152 14.55 -6.77 5.26
C SER A 152 14.83 -7.69 4.08
N CYS A 153 16.07 -8.20 3.97
CA CYS A 153 16.46 -9.14 2.92
C CYS A 153 15.53 -10.39 2.92
N ASP A 154 15.08 -10.86 4.09
CA ASP A 154 14.11 -11.97 4.21
C ASP A 154 12.71 -11.63 3.65
N THR A 155 12.26 -10.40 3.87
CA THR A 155 10.97 -9.93 3.32
C THR A 155 11.00 -9.91 1.80
N VAL A 156 12.08 -9.41 1.21
CA VAL A 156 12.27 -9.38 -0.26
C VAL A 156 12.30 -10.81 -0.82
N LYS A 157 13.01 -11.73 -0.16
CA LYS A 157 13.02 -13.16 -0.53
C LYS A 157 11.63 -13.78 -0.53
N LYS A 158 10.83 -13.52 0.52
CA LYS A 158 9.46 -14.03 0.62
C LYS A 158 8.54 -13.44 -0.46
N ILE A 159 8.65 -12.14 -0.74
CA ILE A 159 7.87 -11.49 -1.81
C ILE A 159 8.18 -12.15 -3.17
N TRP A 160 9.44 -12.42 -3.46
CA TRP A 160 9.82 -13.12 -4.70
C TRP A 160 9.32 -14.57 -4.72
N ASN A 161 9.73 -15.37 -3.74
CA ASN A 161 9.49 -16.81 -3.73
C ASN A 161 8.00 -17.16 -3.62
N LEU A 162 7.24 -16.43 -2.80
CA LEU A 162 5.81 -16.70 -2.58
C LEU A 162 4.91 -15.90 -3.52
N GLY A 163 5.28 -14.65 -3.81
CA GLY A 163 4.43 -13.73 -4.57
C GLY A 163 4.61 -13.78 -6.08
N ILE A 164 5.86 -13.81 -6.55
CA ILE A 164 6.17 -13.78 -7.99
C ILE A 164 6.24 -15.19 -8.57
N ILE A 165 6.93 -16.10 -7.89
CA ILE A 165 7.05 -17.50 -8.31
C ILE A 165 5.89 -18.35 -7.77
N GLY A 166 5.50 -18.10 -6.52
CA GLY A 166 4.44 -18.84 -5.85
C GLY A 166 3.03 -18.35 -6.20
N SER A 167 2.05 -18.81 -5.42
CA SER A 167 0.62 -18.53 -5.63
C SER A 167 0.15 -17.19 -5.03
N GLY A 168 1.02 -16.51 -4.27
CA GLY A 168 0.76 -15.21 -3.69
C GLY A 168 1.51 -14.98 -2.37
N TYR A 169 1.81 -13.71 -2.09
CA TYR A 169 2.46 -13.28 -0.85
C TYR A 169 1.41 -12.80 0.16
N PRO A 170 1.30 -13.44 1.35
CA PRO A 170 0.42 -12.96 2.41
C PRO A 170 1.02 -11.72 3.06
N VAL A 171 0.27 -10.61 3.07
CA VAL A 171 0.77 -9.36 3.61
C VAL A 171 0.66 -9.37 5.14
N PRO A 172 1.74 -9.13 5.89
CA PRO A 172 1.67 -9.06 7.34
C PRO A 172 0.67 -8.00 7.81
N GLY A 173 -0.23 -8.36 8.73
CA GLY A 173 -1.22 -7.43 9.28
C GLY A 173 -2.39 -7.09 8.35
N SER A 174 -2.56 -7.82 7.24
CA SER A 174 -3.70 -7.70 6.34
C SER A 174 -4.20 -9.09 5.93
N SER A 175 -5.49 -9.22 5.60
CA SER A 175 -6.04 -10.41 4.97
C SER A 175 -5.78 -10.45 3.46
N ALA A 176 -5.16 -9.42 2.89
CA ALA A 176 -4.83 -9.35 1.48
C ALA A 176 -3.68 -10.31 1.12
N ILE A 177 -3.87 -11.02 0.01
CA ILE A 177 -2.83 -11.85 -0.63
C ILE A 177 -2.41 -11.13 -1.90
N TRP A 178 -1.16 -10.69 -1.96
CA TRP A 178 -0.60 -10.07 -3.16
C TRP A 178 -0.33 -11.12 -4.22
N LYS A 179 -0.83 -10.86 -5.44
CA LYS A 179 -0.49 -11.65 -6.62
C LYS A 179 0.75 -11.09 -7.29
N GLN A 180 1.25 -11.80 -8.30
CA GLN A 180 2.48 -11.44 -9.01
C GLN A 180 2.53 -9.96 -9.44
N ALA A 181 1.42 -9.43 -9.98
CA ALA A 181 1.34 -8.04 -10.41
C ALA A 181 1.52 -7.04 -9.25
N ASP A 182 0.93 -7.31 -8.09
CA ASP A 182 1.05 -6.45 -6.90
C ASP A 182 2.46 -6.50 -6.33
N CYS A 183 3.08 -7.69 -6.30
CA CYS A 183 4.46 -7.86 -5.87
C CYS A 183 5.42 -7.09 -6.79
N LEU A 184 5.23 -7.15 -8.10
CA LEU A 184 6.04 -6.39 -9.06
C LEU A 184 5.82 -4.88 -8.91
N ALA A 185 4.58 -4.42 -8.74
CA ALA A 185 4.28 -3.02 -8.49
C ALA A 185 4.96 -2.50 -7.21
N TYR A 186 5.00 -3.33 -6.16
CA TYR A 186 5.69 -3.01 -4.93
C TYR A 186 7.22 -2.97 -5.11
N LEU A 187 7.83 -3.91 -5.83
CA LEU A 187 9.26 -3.88 -6.14
C LEU A 187 9.65 -2.63 -6.95
N LYS A 188 8.83 -2.25 -7.94
CA LYS A 188 9.01 -1.01 -8.71
C LYS A 188 8.93 0.24 -7.82
N TYR A 189 7.99 0.26 -6.88
CA TYR A 189 7.88 1.33 -5.89
C TYR A 189 9.15 1.45 -5.03
N LEU A 190 9.77 0.33 -4.64
CA LEU A 190 11.01 0.32 -3.85
C LEU A 190 12.24 0.77 -4.65
N THR A 191 12.36 0.37 -5.92
CA THR A 191 13.48 0.79 -6.80
C THR A 191 13.31 2.21 -7.33
N GLY A 192 12.10 2.76 -7.20
CA GLY A 192 11.74 4.08 -7.68
C GLY A 192 11.48 4.16 -9.18
N GLN A 193 11.14 3.02 -9.79
CA GLN A 193 10.69 2.95 -11.16
C GLN A 193 9.17 3.22 -11.17
N ALA A 194 8.77 4.32 -11.83
CA ALA A 194 7.37 4.70 -12.03
C ALA A 194 6.82 4.03 -13.29
#